data_AF-A0A0H2R6W3-F1
#
_entry.id   AF-A0A0H2R6W3-F1
#
_cell.length_a   1.000
_cell.length_b   1.000
_cell.length_c   1.000
_cell.angle_alpha   90.00
_cell.angle_beta   90.00
_cell.angle_gamma   90.00
#
_symmetry.space_group_name_H-M   'P 1'
#
loop_
_entity.id
_entity.type
_entity.pdbx_description
1 polymer ?
#
loop_
_entity_poly.entity_id
_entity_poly.type
_entity_poly.pdbx_seq_one_letter_code
_entity_poly.pdbx_strand_id
1 'polypeptide(L)'
;MAANVARTIRNHTLANVLAVPQLLDAWKTGLDKAHDDRLEYGGLVYEDGGVLHFKGPKKGAETFNMVEYVGKELPAGKNPIAVWHIHDEPGRVGACKPSDGDVSNARNQWGHMFYLVITGRTEPAKGFPGQNRFKDVAPAGSTFKAWYVGLENEKL
;
A
#
# COMPACT_ATOMS: atom_id res chain seq x y z
N MET A 1 -16.22 0.99 10.78
CA MET A 1 -15.49 2.09 11.44
C MET A 1 -14.19 2.28 10.69
N ALA A 2 -13.91 3.47 10.17
CA ALA A 2 -12.64 3.76 9.54
C ALA A 2 -11.52 3.72 10.60
N ALA A 3 -10.43 3.06 10.25
CA ALA A 3 -9.31 2.81 11.13
C ALA A 3 -8.53 4.12 11.42
N ASN A 4 -8.73 4.75 12.59
CA ASN A 4 -8.03 5.99 13.00
C ASN A 4 -6.52 5.78 13.19
N VAL A 5 -5.71 5.86 12.13
CA VAL A 5 -4.24 5.93 12.23
C VAL A 5 -3.89 7.38 12.53
N ALA A 6 -3.32 7.66 13.71
CA ALA A 6 -3.01 9.02 14.15
C ALA A 6 -1.72 9.59 13.53
N ARG A 7 -0.95 8.77 12.80
CA ARG A 7 0.29 9.16 12.15
C ARG A 7 0.04 10.18 11.03
N THR A 8 0.94 11.17 10.96
CA THR A 8 1.03 12.12 9.85
C THR A 8 2.40 12.04 9.18
N ILE A 9 2.43 12.33 7.89
CA ILE A 9 3.65 12.42 7.09
C ILE A 9 3.56 13.71 6.31
N ARG A 10 4.43 14.67 6.66
CA ARG A 10 4.44 16.01 6.06
C ARG A 10 3.05 16.66 6.08
N ASN A 11 2.39 16.58 7.23
CA ASN A 11 1.02 17.09 7.47
C ASN A 11 -0.11 16.35 6.71
N HIS A 12 0.19 15.23 6.05
CA HIS A 12 -0.83 14.36 5.46
C HIS A 12 -1.11 13.15 6.34
N THR A 13 -2.39 12.85 6.52
CA THR A 13 -2.87 11.63 7.17
C THR A 13 -3.09 10.53 6.13
N LEU A 14 -3.28 9.31 6.60
CA LEU A 14 -3.68 8.22 5.72
C LEU A 14 -5.05 8.45 5.05
N ALA A 15 -5.95 9.17 5.72
CA ALA A 15 -7.23 9.58 5.12
C ALA A 15 -7.01 10.52 3.93
N ASN A 16 -6.01 11.40 3.97
CA ASN A 16 -5.66 12.23 2.81
C ASN A 16 -5.16 11.38 1.64
N VAL A 17 -4.34 10.36 1.90
CA VAL A 17 -3.85 9.43 0.87
C VAL A 17 -5.01 8.68 0.22
N LEU A 18 -5.93 8.14 1.01
CA LEU A 18 -7.09 7.39 0.51
C LEU A 18 -8.10 8.27 -0.25
N ALA A 19 -8.06 9.59 -0.05
CA ALA A 19 -8.88 10.57 -0.74
C ALA A 19 -8.26 11.06 -2.07
N VAL A 20 -7.05 10.61 -2.43
CA VAL A 20 -6.44 10.97 -3.72
C VAL A 20 -7.32 10.48 -4.87
N PRO A 21 -7.73 11.37 -5.80
CA PRO A 21 -8.58 11.00 -6.92
C PRO A 21 -8.00 9.83 -7.71
N GLN A 22 -8.86 8.89 -8.11
CA GLN A 22 -8.53 7.71 -8.92
C GLN A 22 -7.55 6.71 -8.29
N LEU A 23 -6.98 6.96 -7.10
CA LEU A 23 -6.03 6.04 -6.46
C LEU A 23 -6.67 4.66 -6.20
N LEU A 24 -7.91 4.65 -5.70
CA LEU A 24 -8.62 3.39 -5.40
C LEU A 24 -8.91 2.59 -6.68
N ASP A 25 -9.21 3.27 -7.80
CA ASP A 25 -9.44 2.61 -9.09
C ASP A 25 -8.14 2.13 -9.72
N ALA A 26 -7.04 2.85 -9.50
CA ALA A 26 -5.69 2.42 -9.83
C ALA A 26 -5.28 1.16 -9.05
N TRP A 27 -5.65 1.05 -7.77
CA TRP A 27 -5.46 -0.17 -6.99
C TRP A 27 -6.28 -1.36 -7.50
N LYS A 28 -7.57 -1.15 -7.84
CA LYS A 28 -8.40 -2.20 -8.46
C LYS A 28 -7.80 -2.67 -9.79
N THR A 29 -7.42 -1.73 -10.65
CA THR A 29 -6.79 -2.02 -11.94
C THR A 29 -5.46 -2.75 -11.76
N GLY A 30 -4.67 -2.34 -10.77
CA GLY A 30 -3.43 -3.01 -10.41
C GLY A 30 -3.68 -4.44 -9.95
N LEU A 31 -4.68 -4.68 -9.11
CA LEU A 31 -5.04 -6.01 -8.61
C LEU A 31 -5.47 -6.95 -9.74
N ASP A 32 -6.34 -6.47 -10.63
CA ASP A 32 -6.82 -7.25 -11.76
C ASP A 32 -5.65 -7.62 -12.70
N LYS A 33 -4.77 -6.65 -13.00
CA LYS A 33 -3.57 -6.89 -13.82
C LYS A 33 -2.55 -7.79 -13.15
N ALA A 34 -2.32 -7.60 -11.86
CA ALA A 34 -1.41 -8.43 -11.11
C ALA A 34 -1.88 -9.87 -11.22
N HIS A 35 -3.15 -10.14 -10.91
CA HIS A 35 -3.74 -11.47 -11.03
C HIS A 35 -3.53 -12.12 -12.41
N ASP A 36 -3.78 -11.37 -13.48
CA ASP A 36 -3.60 -11.84 -14.86
C ASP A 36 -2.13 -12.14 -15.18
N ASP A 37 -1.22 -11.28 -14.73
CA ASP A 37 0.21 -11.37 -15.00
C ASP A 37 0.98 -12.29 -14.03
N ARG A 38 0.39 -12.63 -12.88
CA ARG A 38 1.01 -13.29 -11.72
C ARG A 38 2.28 -12.58 -11.25
N LEU A 39 2.21 -11.27 -11.16
CA LEU A 39 3.33 -10.39 -10.85
C LEU A 39 2.88 -9.23 -9.97
N GLU A 40 3.77 -8.80 -9.08
CA GLU A 40 3.48 -7.66 -8.23
C GLU A 40 3.37 -6.35 -9.03
N TYR A 41 2.45 -5.51 -8.58
CA TYR A 41 2.28 -4.15 -9.06
C TYR A 41 2.45 -3.16 -7.92
N GLY A 42 2.89 -1.96 -8.21
CA GLY A 42 2.99 -0.94 -7.17
C GLY A 42 2.93 0.49 -7.69
N GLY A 43 3.11 1.41 -6.75
CA GLY A 43 3.02 2.83 -7.02
C GLY A 43 3.44 3.67 -5.82
N LEU A 44 3.36 4.98 -6.01
CA LEU A 44 3.67 5.96 -4.98
C LEU A 44 2.66 7.11 -5.00
N VAL A 45 2.47 7.74 -3.86
CA VAL A 45 1.76 9.00 -3.67
C VAL A 45 2.77 10.04 -3.24
N TYR A 46 2.73 11.20 -3.87
CA TYR A 46 3.63 12.32 -3.61
C TYR A 46 2.85 13.62 -3.49
N GLU A 47 3.47 14.61 -2.85
CA GLU A 47 2.93 15.95 -2.67
C GLU A 47 3.60 16.94 -3.63
N ASP A 48 2.77 17.81 -4.21
CA ASP A 48 3.16 18.94 -5.03
C ASP A 48 2.30 20.17 -4.68
N GLY A 49 2.90 21.16 -4.01
CA GLY A 49 2.22 22.41 -3.68
C GLY A 49 1.03 22.21 -2.73
N GLY A 50 1.11 21.24 -1.83
CA GLY A 50 0.06 20.84 -0.90
C GLY A 50 -0.99 19.89 -1.48
N VAL A 51 -0.90 19.55 -2.77
CA VAL A 51 -1.81 18.62 -3.46
C VAL A 51 -1.16 17.25 -3.55
N LEU A 52 -1.93 16.20 -3.24
CA LEU A 52 -1.49 14.82 -3.36
C LEU A 52 -1.76 14.29 -4.77
N HIS A 53 -0.75 13.69 -5.35
CA HIS A 53 -0.76 13.01 -6.64
C HIS A 53 -0.30 11.57 -6.47
N PHE A 54 -0.58 10.72 -7.45
CA PHE A 54 -0.06 9.36 -7.46
C PHE A 54 0.54 8.98 -8.82
N LYS A 55 1.44 8.00 -8.78
CA LYS A 55 1.93 7.26 -9.95
C LYS A 55 1.75 5.77 -9.71
N GLY A 56 1.45 5.05 -10.79
CA GLY A 56 1.11 3.62 -10.78
C GLY A 56 -0.32 3.36 -11.27
N PRO A 57 -0.77 2.10 -11.35
CA PRO A 57 -0.01 0.88 -11.08
C PRO A 57 1.09 0.64 -12.10
N LYS A 58 2.30 0.28 -11.64
CA LYS A 58 3.42 -0.16 -12.47
C LYS A 58 3.72 -1.63 -12.19
N LYS A 59 3.90 -2.40 -13.26
CA LYS A 59 4.26 -3.82 -13.23
C LYS A 59 5.70 -4.00 -12.74
N GLY A 60 5.93 -4.92 -11.81
CA GLY A 60 7.25 -5.42 -11.42
C GLY A 60 7.85 -6.39 -12.47
N ALA A 61 9.13 -6.71 -12.36
CA ALA A 61 9.76 -7.67 -13.27
C ALA A 61 9.53 -9.12 -12.81
N GLU A 62 9.91 -9.41 -11.56
CA GLU A 62 9.65 -10.68 -10.86
C GLU A 62 9.03 -10.38 -9.48
N THR A 63 9.60 -9.38 -8.80
CA THR A 63 9.01 -8.68 -7.65
C THR A 63 8.97 -7.17 -7.93
N PHE A 64 8.20 -6.43 -7.15
CA PHE A 64 8.13 -4.98 -7.27
C PHE A 64 9.26 -4.31 -6.49
N ASN A 65 10.33 -3.89 -7.19
CA ASN A 65 11.41 -3.11 -6.58
C ASN A 65 10.96 -1.65 -6.33
N MET A 66 10.41 -1.43 -5.15
CA MET A 66 9.88 -0.13 -4.72
C MET A 66 10.96 0.97 -4.64
N VAL A 67 12.19 0.62 -4.30
CA VAL A 67 13.31 1.57 -4.16
C VAL A 67 13.65 2.19 -5.50
N GLU A 68 13.87 1.33 -6.48
CA GLU A 68 14.17 1.72 -7.85
C GLU A 68 13.00 2.48 -8.47
N TYR A 69 11.77 2.01 -8.23
CA TYR A 69 10.56 2.66 -8.73
C TYR A 69 10.44 4.09 -8.20
N VAL A 70 10.52 4.29 -6.88
CA VAL A 70 10.43 5.64 -6.28
C VAL A 70 11.57 6.53 -6.78
N GLY A 71 12.80 6.01 -6.84
CA GLY A 71 13.96 6.77 -7.33
C GLY A 71 13.82 7.24 -8.78
N LYS A 72 13.11 6.49 -9.64
CA LYS A 72 12.86 6.84 -11.05
C LYS A 72 11.62 7.70 -11.24
N GLU A 73 10.57 7.44 -10.46
CA GLU A 73 9.23 7.95 -10.75
C GLU A 73 8.83 9.16 -9.92
N LEU A 74 9.43 9.36 -8.74
CA LEU A 74 9.19 10.56 -7.94
C LEU A 74 9.67 11.80 -8.73
N PRO A 75 8.80 12.77 -9.05
CA PRO A 75 9.24 13.95 -9.78
C PRO A 75 10.22 14.78 -8.94
N ALA A 76 11.18 15.42 -9.61
CA ALA A 76 12.23 16.19 -8.94
C ALA A 76 11.63 17.31 -8.05
N GLY A 77 12.16 17.43 -6.84
CA GLY A 77 11.72 18.43 -5.86
C GLY A 77 10.36 18.15 -5.22
N LYS A 78 9.75 16.98 -5.46
CA LYS A 78 8.49 16.57 -4.82
C LYS A 78 8.72 15.70 -3.60
N ASN A 79 7.75 15.72 -2.70
CA ASN A 79 7.85 15.00 -1.44
C ASN A 79 7.09 13.67 -1.51
N PRO A 80 7.73 12.54 -1.20
CA PRO A 80 7.04 11.26 -1.19
C PRO A 80 6.21 11.13 0.09
N ILE A 81 4.95 10.67 -0.02
CA ILE A 81 3.97 10.59 1.08
C ILE A 81 3.60 9.13 1.39
N ALA A 82 3.30 8.34 0.37
CA ALA A 82 2.96 6.93 0.54
C ALA A 82 3.56 6.08 -0.59
N VAL A 83 3.85 4.82 -0.28
CA VAL A 83 4.18 3.79 -1.26
C VAL A 83 3.22 2.64 -1.07
N TRP A 84 2.94 1.94 -2.16
CA TRP A 84 2.10 0.77 -2.13
C TRP A 84 2.58 -0.27 -3.13
N HIS A 85 2.32 -1.53 -2.81
CA HIS A 85 2.43 -2.63 -3.76
C HIS A 85 1.28 -3.62 -3.53
N ILE A 86 1.09 -4.50 -4.50
CA ILE A 86 0.00 -5.44 -4.59
C ILE A 86 0.54 -6.86 -4.43
N HIS A 87 -0.11 -7.63 -3.58
CA HIS A 87 0.02 -9.08 -3.57
C HIS A 87 -1.22 -9.71 -4.20
N ASP A 88 -0.99 -10.49 -5.25
CA ASP A 88 -1.98 -10.86 -6.25
C ASP A 88 -2.21 -12.35 -6.39
N GLU A 89 -1.77 -13.17 -5.44
CA GLU A 89 -1.97 -14.61 -5.49
C GLU A 89 -3.29 -15.01 -4.77
N PRO A 90 -4.47 -14.94 -5.42
CA PRO A 90 -5.70 -15.47 -4.84
C PRO A 90 -5.59 -16.99 -4.71
N GLY A 91 -6.09 -17.52 -3.60
CA GLY A 91 -6.15 -18.96 -3.36
C GLY A 91 -4.90 -19.58 -2.72
N ARG A 92 -3.77 -18.86 -2.66
CA ARG A 92 -2.62 -19.30 -1.86
C ARG A 92 -2.72 -18.73 -0.45
N VAL A 93 -3.08 -19.59 0.50
CA VAL A 93 -3.08 -19.26 1.93
C VAL A 93 -1.68 -18.77 2.31
N GLY A 94 -1.55 -17.48 2.62
CA GLY A 94 -0.30 -16.85 3.01
C GLY A 94 0.29 -15.84 2.01
N ALA A 95 -0.17 -15.80 0.76
CA ALA A 95 0.27 -14.82 -0.23
C ALA A 95 -0.68 -13.62 -0.38
N CYS A 96 -1.97 -13.80 -0.06
CA CYS A 96 -2.94 -12.70 0.05
C CYS A 96 -2.86 -12.01 1.42
N LYS A 97 -1.68 -11.52 1.82
CA LYS A 97 -1.45 -10.78 3.07
C LYS A 97 -0.11 -10.02 3.03
N PRO A 98 0.10 -9.01 3.88
CA PRO A 98 1.43 -8.47 4.14
C PRO A 98 2.36 -9.54 4.75
N SER A 99 3.65 -9.43 4.45
CA SER A 99 4.74 -10.31 4.86
C SER A 99 5.62 -9.68 5.95
N ASP A 100 6.47 -10.48 6.60
CA ASP A 100 7.50 -9.95 7.51
C ASP A 100 8.56 -9.11 6.76
N GLY A 101 8.75 -9.38 5.47
CA GLY A 101 9.56 -8.55 4.58
C GLY A 101 8.98 -7.14 4.45
N ASP A 102 7.66 -7.01 4.33
CA ASP A 102 6.96 -5.72 4.28
C ASP A 102 7.12 -4.94 5.57
N VAL A 103 7.03 -5.62 6.72
CA VAL A 103 7.29 -5.01 8.03
C VAL A 103 8.71 -4.47 8.12
N SER A 104 9.70 -5.28 7.72
CA SER A 104 11.11 -4.88 7.70
C SER A 104 11.34 -3.68 6.77
N ASN A 105 10.78 -3.71 5.56
CA ASN A 105 10.89 -2.63 4.58
C ASN A 105 10.22 -1.35 5.08
N ALA A 106 8.99 -1.45 5.58
CA ALA A 106 8.24 -0.32 6.14
C ALA A 106 9.01 0.37 7.26
N ARG A 107 9.67 -0.41 8.13
CA ARG A 107 10.46 0.08 9.26
C ARG A 107 11.79 0.69 8.84
N ASN A 108 12.59 -0.05 8.06
CA ASN A 108 14.00 0.26 7.85
C ASN A 108 14.23 1.22 6.68
N GLN A 109 13.31 1.24 5.71
CA GLN A 109 13.49 2.02 4.49
C GLN A 109 12.40 3.08 4.30
N TRP A 110 11.15 2.74 4.62
CA TRP A 110 10.00 3.57 4.32
C TRP A 110 9.36 4.20 5.56
N GLY A 111 10.10 4.29 6.67
CA GLY A 111 9.61 4.86 7.93
C GLY A 111 9.23 6.35 7.86
N HIS A 112 9.57 7.02 6.77
CA HIS A 112 9.18 8.41 6.46
C HIS A 112 7.98 8.50 5.50
N MET A 113 7.38 7.36 5.13
CA MET A 113 6.21 7.24 4.24
C MET A 113 5.14 6.31 4.83
N PHE A 114 3.92 6.41 4.32
CA PHE A 114 2.90 5.39 4.59
C PHE A 114 3.21 4.20 3.69
N TYR A 115 3.37 3.03 4.30
CA TYR A 115 3.62 1.79 3.58
C TYR A 115 2.34 0.96 3.53
N LEU A 116 1.83 0.71 2.34
CA LEU A 116 0.58 0.01 2.10
C LEU A 116 0.81 -1.26 1.29
N VAL A 117 0.13 -2.33 1.69
CA VAL A 117 0.03 -3.57 0.91
C VAL A 117 -1.42 -3.74 0.51
N ILE A 118 -1.67 -3.86 -0.79
CA ILE A 118 -3.00 -4.03 -1.35
C ILE A 118 -3.20 -5.51 -1.68
N THR A 119 -4.29 -6.11 -1.19
CA THR A 119 -4.55 -7.55 -1.34
C THR A 119 -5.94 -7.81 -1.93
N GLY A 120 -6.09 -9.01 -2.50
CA GLY A 120 -7.21 -9.42 -3.36
C GLY A 120 -8.61 -9.46 -2.72
N ARG A 121 -9.60 -9.79 -3.58
CA ARG A 121 -11.05 -9.70 -3.27
C ARG A 121 -11.60 -10.82 -2.41
N THR A 122 -10.93 -11.97 -2.40
CA THR A 122 -11.28 -13.17 -1.63
C THR A 122 -10.20 -13.41 -0.58
N GLU A 123 -10.28 -12.68 0.53
CA GLU A 123 -9.52 -13.03 1.72
C GLU A 123 -10.10 -14.29 2.37
N PRO A 124 -9.28 -15.10 3.07
CA PRO A 124 -9.82 -16.15 3.92
C PRO A 124 -10.79 -15.53 4.93
N ALA A 125 -12.01 -16.06 5.03
CA ALA A 125 -13.07 -15.53 5.89
C ALA A 125 -12.66 -15.42 7.38
N LYS A 126 -11.64 -16.16 7.81
CA LYS A 126 -11.09 -16.17 9.17
C LYS A 126 -9.88 -15.23 9.34
N GLY A 127 -9.50 -14.48 8.31
CA GLY A 127 -8.25 -13.71 8.31
C GLY A 127 -7.01 -14.59 8.24
N PHE A 128 -5.86 -14.04 8.63
CA PHE A 128 -4.58 -14.77 8.66
C PHE A 128 -3.82 -14.59 9.99
N PRO A 129 -2.93 -15.54 10.37
CA PRO A 129 -2.11 -15.40 11.57
C PRO A 129 -1.27 -14.12 11.56
N GLY A 130 -1.32 -13.34 12.65
CA GLY A 130 -0.60 -12.07 12.78
C GLY A 130 -1.26 -10.86 12.11
N GLN A 131 -2.48 -10.99 11.58
CA GLN A 131 -3.20 -9.89 10.94
C GLN A 131 -3.38 -8.66 11.83
N ASN A 132 -3.47 -8.85 13.15
CA ASN A 132 -3.56 -7.78 14.14
C ASN A 132 -2.36 -6.82 14.16
N ARG A 133 -1.25 -7.18 13.51
CA ARG A 133 -0.07 -6.32 13.30
C ARG A 133 -0.30 -5.27 12.21
N PHE A 134 -1.35 -5.43 11.41
CA PHE A 134 -1.67 -4.58 10.27
C PHE A 134 -3.03 -3.93 10.48
N LYS A 135 -3.21 -2.76 9.85
CA LYS A 135 -4.50 -2.08 9.86
C LYS A 135 -5.14 -2.14 8.48
N ASP A 136 -6.34 -2.70 8.41
CA ASP A 136 -7.17 -2.52 7.23
C ASP A 136 -7.66 -1.08 7.17
N VAL A 137 -7.26 -0.39 6.11
CA VAL A 137 -7.57 1.02 5.86
C VAL A 137 -8.34 1.17 4.54
N ALA A 138 -8.76 0.07 3.92
CA ALA A 138 -9.63 0.13 2.75
C ALA A 138 -10.96 0.80 3.12
N PRO A 139 -11.54 1.62 2.22
CA PRO A 139 -12.89 2.14 2.40
C PRO A 139 -13.91 1.02 2.59
N ALA A 140 -14.94 1.28 3.40
CA ALA A 140 -16.00 0.31 3.64
C ALA A 140 -16.67 -0.12 2.31
N GLY A 141 -16.91 -1.43 2.15
CA GLY A 141 -17.50 -1.98 0.93
C GLY A 141 -16.50 -2.18 -0.23
N SER A 142 -15.22 -1.89 -0.04
CA SER A 142 -14.20 -2.19 -1.04
C SER A 142 -14.10 -3.70 -1.30
N THR A 143 -13.92 -4.07 -2.56
CA THR A 143 -13.69 -5.45 -2.97
C THR A 143 -12.23 -5.87 -2.79
N PHE A 144 -11.44 -5.14 -2.00
CA PHE A 144 -10.02 -5.40 -1.76
C PHE A 144 -9.70 -4.93 -0.34
N LYS A 145 -8.54 -5.32 0.17
CA LYS A 145 -7.99 -4.71 1.39
C LYS A 145 -6.78 -3.86 1.08
N ALA A 146 -6.60 -2.84 1.92
CA ALA A 146 -5.41 -2.01 1.93
C ALA A 146 -4.87 -2.05 3.35
N TRP A 147 -3.71 -2.69 3.52
CA TRP A 147 -3.10 -2.91 4.82
C TRP A 147 -2.02 -1.86 5.07
N TYR A 148 -2.19 -1.07 6.13
CA TYR A 148 -1.11 -0.24 6.66
C TYR A 148 -0.18 -1.08 7.55
N VAL A 149 1.12 -1.07 7.22
CA VAL A 149 2.12 -1.99 7.79
C VAL A 149 2.89 -1.41 8.99
N GLY A 150 2.82 -0.10 9.24
CA GLY A 150 3.71 0.60 10.19
C GLY A 150 3.38 0.51 11.68
N LEU A 151 2.63 -0.50 12.17
CA LEU A 151 2.08 -0.47 13.54
C LEU A 151 2.96 -1.06 14.64
N GLU A 152 4.06 -1.77 14.35
CA GLU A 152 4.76 -2.53 15.40
C GLU A 152 5.48 -1.70 16.47
N ASN A 153 5.52 -0.38 16.38
CA ASN A 153 6.04 0.49 17.45
C ASN A 153 5.23 1.77 17.71
N GLU A 154 3.97 1.85 17.27
CA GLU A 154 3.07 2.93 17.71
C GLU A 154 2.48 2.59 19.11
N LYS A 155 3.34 2.30 20.10
CA LYS A 155 2.97 2.48 21.52
C LYS A 155 2.95 4.00 21.75
N LEU A 156 1.77 4.55 22.01
CA LEU A 156 1.32 4.97 23.35
C LEU A 156 2.28 5.97 23.99
#